data_AF-A0A2W6DIV7-F1
#
_entry.id   AF-A0A2W6DIV7-F1
#
_cell.length_a   1.000
_cell.length_b   1.000
_cell.length_c   1.000
_cell.angle_alpha   90.00
_cell.angle_beta   90.00
_cell.angle_gamma   90.00
#
_symmetry.space_group_name_H-M   'P 1'
#
loop_
_entity.id
_entity.type
_entity.pdbx_description
1 polymer ?
#
loop_
_entity_poly.entity_id
_entity_poly.type
_entity_poly.pdbx_seq_one_letter_code
_entity_poly.pdbx_strand_id
1 'polypeptide(L)'
;MNSGHAKLCSSPEWAEFLATDVLPTALADCDAGEDILEIGPGYGATTARLIDLAANLTAVEIDPALAARLRERFPGVNVVDGRGEALPLPGSSFSAVFCFTMLHH
;
A
#
# COMPACT_ATOMS: atom_id res chain seq x y z
N MET A 1 -2.37 2.81 -16.93
CA MET A 1 -3.44 3.49 -16.16
C MET A 1 -4.08 4.58 -17.03
N ASN A 2 -5.42 4.71 -17.07
CA ASN A 2 -6.10 5.81 -17.78
C ASN A 2 -6.43 6.97 -16.82
N SER A 3 -6.75 8.16 -17.36
CA SER A 3 -6.95 9.38 -16.56
C SER A 3 -8.17 9.33 -15.63
N GLY A 4 -9.18 8.50 -15.93
CA GLY A 4 -10.34 8.30 -15.07
C GLY A 4 -10.00 7.50 -13.81
N HIS A 5 -9.23 6.42 -13.99
CA HIS A 5 -8.75 5.58 -12.88
C HIS A 5 -7.86 6.36 -11.91
N ALA A 6 -6.92 7.17 -12.44
CA ALA A 6 -6.05 8.01 -11.62
C ALA A 6 -6.85 9.00 -10.76
N LYS A 7 -7.87 9.65 -11.34
CA LYS A 7 -8.72 10.61 -10.59
C LYS A 7 -9.48 9.94 -9.45
N LEU A 8 -10.12 8.80 -9.71
CA LEU A 8 -10.88 8.07 -8.69
C LEU A 8 -9.95 7.57 -7.56
N CYS A 9 -8.84 6.91 -7.89
CA CYS A 9 -7.93 6.35 -6.88
C CYS A 9 -7.21 7.43 -6.06
N SER A 10 -7.10 8.65 -6.58
CA SER A 10 -6.58 9.81 -5.84
C SER A 10 -7.61 10.54 -4.99
N SER A 11 -8.90 10.16 -5.07
CA SER A 11 -9.99 10.93 -4.47
C SER A 11 -10.16 10.63 -2.97
N PRO A 12 -10.57 11.63 -2.16
CA PRO A 12 -10.88 11.42 -0.75
C PRO A 12 -12.00 10.40 -0.53
N GLU A 13 -13.01 10.38 -1.40
CA GLU A 13 -14.15 9.48 -1.31
C GLU A 13 -13.73 8.02 -1.50
N TRP A 14 -12.78 7.77 -2.41
CA TRP A 14 -12.20 6.43 -2.59
C TRP A 14 -11.39 6.00 -1.37
N ALA A 15 -10.58 6.91 -0.82
CA ALA A 15 -9.80 6.65 0.39
C ALA A 15 -10.70 6.37 1.60
N GLU A 16 -11.82 7.09 1.72
CA GLU A 16 -12.83 6.86 2.75
C GLU A 16 -13.50 5.50 2.58
N PHE A 17 -14.01 5.17 1.39
CA PHE A 17 -14.61 3.87 1.09
C PHE A 17 -13.67 2.69 1.40
N LEU A 18 -12.40 2.78 0.99
CA LEU A 18 -11.42 1.75 1.35
C LEU A 18 -11.29 1.60 2.86
N ALA A 19 -11.24 2.72 3.58
CA ALA A 19 -11.07 2.73 5.02
C ALA A 19 -12.29 2.26 5.82
N THR A 20 -13.50 2.48 5.32
CA THR A 20 -14.74 2.18 6.05
C THR A 20 -15.35 0.85 5.67
N ASP A 21 -15.27 0.46 4.40
CA ASP A 21 -16.03 -0.66 3.86
C ASP A 21 -15.14 -1.85 3.45
N VAL A 22 -13.91 -1.58 3.01
CA VAL A 22 -13.03 -2.65 2.48
C VAL A 22 -12.07 -3.16 3.55
N LEU A 23 -11.23 -2.27 4.09
CA LEU A 23 -10.13 -2.64 4.98
C LEU A 23 -10.62 -3.25 6.30
N PRO A 24 -11.65 -2.73 7.00
CA PRO A 24 -12.10 -3.32 8.25
C PRO A 24 -12.53 -4.77 8.09
N THR A 25 -13.24 -5.10 7.00
CA THR A 25 -13.66 -6.48 6.72
C THR A 25 -12.47 -7.34 6.28
N ALA A 26 -11.60 -6.82 5.42
CA ALA A 26 -10.42 -7.55 4.95
C ALA A 26 -9.40 -7.86 6.05
N LEU A 27 -9.36 -7.04 7.11
CA LEU A 27 -8.37 -7.11 8.19
C LEU A 27 -8.94 -7.67 9.51
N ALA A 28 -10.24 -7.96 9.58
CA ALA A 28 -10.94 -8.26 10.85
C ALA A 28 -10.27 -9.34 11.72
N ASP A 29 -9.72 -10.38 11.10
CA ASP A 29 -9.05 -11.50 11.76
C ASP A 29 -7.57 -11.62 11.33
N CYS A 30 -6.97 -10.52 10.87
CA CYS A 30 -5.59 -10.50 10.39
C CYS A 30 -4.61 -10.23 11.53
N ASP A 31 -3.79 -11.23 11.86
CA ASP A 31 -2.55 -11.01 12.61
C ASP A 31 -1.42 -10.68 11.61
N ALA A 32 -1.14 -9.38 11.48
CA ALA A 32 -0.19 -8.89 10.48
C ALA A 32 1.28 -9.08 10.91
N GLY A 33 1.54 -9.35 12.20
CA GLY A 33 2.88 -9.39 12.77
C GLY A 33 3.60 -8.03 12.74
N GLU A 34 4.93 -8.06 12.90
CA GLU A 34 5.74 -6.83 13.05
C GLU A 34 6.21 -6.22 11.73
N ASP A 35 6.49 -7.04 10.72
CA ASP A 35 7.05 -6.63 9.43
C ASP A 35 6.07 -6.89 8.30
N ILE A 36 5.52 -5.84 7.71
CA ILE A 36 4.51 -5.97 6.64
C ILE A 36 4.96 -5.31 5.35
N LEU A 37 4.50 -5.89 4.23
CA LEU A 37 4.75 -5.39 2.88
C LEU A 37 3.44 -4.95 2.23
N GLU A 38 3.39 -3.75 1.67
CA GLU A 38 2.34 -3.31 0.76
C GLU A 38 2.87 -3.28 -0.67
N ILE A 39 2.17 -3.94 -1.61
CA ILE A 39 2.50 -3.90 -3.04
C ILE A 39 1.47 -3.02 -3.76
N GLY A 40 1.95 -2.00 -4.45
CA GLY A 40 1.12 -1.05 -5.20
C GLY A 40 0.30 -0.11 -4.31
N PRO A 41 0.93 0.65 -3.39
CA PRO A 41 0.24 1.61 -2.52
C PRO A 41 -0.45 2.76 -3.29
N GLY A 42 0.01 3.08 -4.51
CA GLY A 42 -0.53 4.16 -5.32
C GLY A 42 -0.48 5.52 -4.59
N TYR A 43 -1.65 6.11 -4.34
CA TYR A 43 -1.77 7.39 -3.61
C TYR A 43 -1.71 7.23 -2.08
N GLY A 44 -1.61 6.00 -1.58
CA GLY A 44 -1.44 5.69 -0.15
C GLY A 44 -2.71 5.70 0.66
N ALA A 45 -3.87 5.47 0.04
CA ALA A 45 -5.13 5.31 0.76
C ALA A 45 -5.09 4.13 1.74
N THR A 46 -4.53 3.01 1.30
CA THR A 46 -4.35 1.82 2.13
C THR A 46 -3.16 1.95 3.08
N THR A 47 -2.03 2.50 2.61
CA THR A 47 -0.85 2.83 3.44
C THR A 47 -1.23 3.59 4.72
N ALA A 48 -2.15 4.57 4.62
CA ALA A 48 -2.62 5.36 5.77
C ALA A 48 -3.31 4.54 6.86
N ARG A 49 -3.73 3.31 6.58
CA ARG A 49 -4.33 2.39 7.55
C ARG A 49 -3.38 1.28 7.96
N LEU A 50 -2.57 0.78 7.02
CA LEU A 50 -1.58 -0.27 7.31
C LEU A 50 -0.48 0.22 8.25
N ILE A 51 -0.14 1.50 8.24
CA ILE A 51 0.93 2.07 9.08
C ILE A 51 0.69 1.87 10.59
N ASP A 52 -0.57 1.75 11.00
CA ASP A 52 -0.93 1.55 12.40
C ASP A 52 -1.05 0.06 12.79
N LEU A 53 -0.92 -0.88 11.83
CA LEU A 53 -1.12 -2.31 12.06
C LEU A 53 0.14 -3.05 12.49
N ALA A 54 1.33 -2.50 12.23
CA ALA A 54 2.60 -3.18 12.43
C ALA A 54 3.71 -2.19 12.78
N ALA A 55 4.82 -2.70 13.33
CA ALA A 55 5.96 -1.89 13.69
C ALA A 55 6.69 -1.35 12.45
N ASN A 56 6.79 -2.16 11.40
CA ASN A 56 7.53 -1.84 10.19
C ASN A 56 6.66 -2.07 8.94
N LEU A 57 6.42 -1.00 8.18
CA LEU A 57 5.75 -1.07 6.88
C LEU A 57 6.74 -0.74 5.76
N THR A 58 6.91 -1.69 4.84
CA THR A 58 7.59 -1.47 3.55
C THR A 58 6.54 -1.40 2.44
N ALA A 59 6.68 -0.44 1.53
CA ALA A 59 5.77 -0.28 0.41
C ALA A 59 6.55 -0.32 -0.91
N VAL A 60 6.10 -1.11 -1.88
CA VAL A 60 6.71 -1.21 -3.22
C VAL A 60 5.80 -0.56 -4.25
N GLU A 61 6.29 0.50 -4.88
CA GLU A 61 5.57 1.29 -5.88
C GLU A 61 6.36 1.36 -7.19
N ILE A 62 5.65 1.19 -8.32
CA ILE A 62 6.25 1.16 -9.65
C ILE A 62 6.39 2.57 -10.25
N ASP A 63 5.51 3.50 -9.88
CA ASP A 63 5.56 4.89 -10.34
C ASP A 63 6.45 5.74 -9.41
N PRO A 64 7.62 6.24 -9.88
CA PRO A 64 8.54 7.00 -9.03
C PRO A 64 7.94 8.29 -8.47
N ALA A 65 6.99 8.91 -9.18
CA ALA A 65 6.33 10.12 -8.71
C ALA A 65 5.36 9.83 -7.56
N LEU A 66 4.68 8.68 -7.59
CA LEU A 66 3.85 8.23 -6.47
C LEU A 66 4.73 7.78 -5.30
N ALA A 67 5.82 7.05 -5.57
CA ALA A 67 6.79 6.66 -4.54
C ALA A 67 7.37 7.88 -3.80
N ALA A 68 7.76 8.94 -4.52
CA ALA A 68 8.22 10.19 -3.91
C ALA A 68 7.15 10.82 -3.00
N ARG A 69 5.89 10.90 -3.46
CA ARG A 69 4.78 11.42 -2.65
C ARG A 69 4.51 10.59 -1.40
N LEU A 70 4.62 9.26 -1.50
CA LEU A 70 4.44 8.38 -0.35
C LEU A 70 5.52 8.62 0.70
N ARG A 71 6.79 8.81 0.29
CA ARG A 71 7.90 9.15 1.20
C ARG A 71 7.66 10.48 1.92
N GLU A 72 7.15 11.48 1.20
CA GLU A 72 6.82 12.79 1.78
C GLU A 72 5.65 12.70 2.76
N ARG A 73 4.62 11.92 2.42
CA ARG A 73 3.39 11.81 3.21
C ARG A 73 3.56 10.89 4.44
N PHE A 74 4.38 9.84 4.32
CA PHE A 74 4.55 8.80 5.33
C PHE A 74 6.04 8.56 5.63
N PRO A 75 6.71 9.48 6.36
CA PRO A 75 8.15 9.38 6.62
C PRO A 75 8.57 8.14 7.44
N GLY A 76 7.63 7.46 8.10
CA GLY A 76 7.86 6.20 8.81
C GLY A 76 7.74 4.94 7.95
N VAL A 77 7.36 5.08 6.66
CA VAL A 77 7.20 3.95 5.74
C VAL A 77 8.44 3.81 4.87
N ASN A 78 8.97 2.59 4.78
CA ASN A 78 10.07 2.28 3.86
C ASN A 78 9.53 2.11 2.45
N VAL A 79 9.55 3.18 1.65
CA VAL A 79 9.07 3.15 0.26
C VAL A 79 10.21 2.75 -0.68
N VAL A 80 9.98 1.72 -1.49
CA VAL A 80 10.92 1.14 -2.45
C VAL A 80 10.35 1.27 -3.86
N ASP A 81 11.14 1.83 -4.78
CA ASP A 81 10.79 1.83 -6.20
C ASP A 81 10.98 0.40 -6.76
N GLY A 82 9.91 -0.23 -7.25
CA GLY A 82 9.99 -1.62 -7.68
C GLY A 82 8.73 -2.15 -8.37
N ARG A 83 8.88 -3.33 -8.99
CA ARG A 83 7.79 -4.04 -9.66
C ARG A 83 7.31 -5.21 -8.81
N GLY A 84 6.00 -5.43 -8.75
CA GLY A 84 5.41 -6.50 -7.95
C GLY A 84 5.84 -7.91 -8.37
N GLU A 85 6.11 -8.13 -9.65
CA GLU A 85 6.58 -9.43 -10.17
C GLU A 85 8.09 -9.66 -10.02
N ALA A 86 8.84 -8.63 -9.62
CA ALA A 86 10.29 -8.65 -9.50
C ALA A 86 10.73 -7.80 -8.30
N LEU A 87 10.26 -8.18 -7.11
CA LEU A 87 10.49 -7.44 -5.87
C LEU A 87 11.99 -7.36 -5.55
N PRO A 88 12.55 -6.16 -5.36
CA PRO A 88 13.96 -5.96 -4.98
C PRO A 88 14.16 -6.13 -3.46
N LEU A 89 13.53 -7.13 -2.87
CA LEU A 89 13.47 -7.36 -1.42
C LEU A 89 13.98 -8.77 -1.08
N PRO A 90 14.59 -8.96 0.11
CA PRO A 90 14.96 -10.29 0.57
C PRO A 90 13.72 -11.18 0.73
N GLY A 91 13.87 -12.46 0.42
CA GLY A 91 12.82 -13.46 0.65
C GLY A 91 12.57 -13.68 2.15
N SER A 92 11.37 -14.17 2.49
CA SER A 92 11.00 -14.58 3.86
C SER A 92 11.24 -13.52 4.94
N SER A 93 11.08 -12.24 4.60
CA SER A 93 11.37 -11.10 5.49
C SER A 93 10.12 -10.36 5.96
N PHE A 94 8.91 -10.82 5.60
CA PHE A 94 7.65 -10.18 5.96
C PHE A 94 6.67 -11.19 6.54
N SER A 95 5.97 -10.77 7.59
CA SER A 95 4.93 -11.51 8.29
C SER A 95 3.60 -11.50 7.53
N ALA A 96 3.30 -10.40 6.82
CA ALA A 96 2.14 -10.28 5.96
C ALA A 96 2.41 -9.45 4.71
N VAL A 97 1.66 -9.72 3.64
CA VAL A 97 1.70 -8.97 2.38
C VAL A 97 0.30 -8.50 2.02
N PHE A 98 0.15 -7.19 1.83
CA PHE A 98 -1.09 -6.52 1.47
C PHE A 98 -1.02 -6.02 0.02
N CYS A 99 -2.09 -6.27 -0.71
CA CYS A 99 -2.18 -5.91 -2.12
C CYS A 99 -3.63 -5.55 -2.46
N PHE A 100 -3.94 -4.26 -2.40
CA PHE A 100 -5.30 -3.77 -2.58
C PHE A 100 -5.46 -3.09 -3.92
N THR A 101 -6.34 -3.63 -4.76
CA THR A 101 -6.77 -3.02 -6.02
C THR A 101 -5.65 -2.69 -7.02
N MET A 102 -4.58 -3.49 -7.09
CA MET A 102 -3.52 -3.33 -8.09
C MET A 102 -3.37 -4.51 -9.08
N LEU A 103 -3.76 -5.74 -8.72
CA LEU A 103 -3.55 -6.97 -9.54
C LEU A 103 -4.37 -7.06 -10.83
N HIS A 104 -5.13 -6.02 -11.16
CA HIS A 104 -5.93 -5.95 -12.38
C HIS A 104 -5.21 -5.25 -13.54
N HIS A 105 -3.96 -4.83 -13.35
CA HIS A 105 -3.06 -4.25 -14.35
C HIS A 105 -1.91 -5.22 -14.66
#